data_AF-A0A518D1Y3-F1
#
_entry.id   AF-A0A518D1Y3-F1
#
_cell.length_a   1.000
_cell.length_b   1.000
_cell.length_c   1.000
_cell.angle_alpha   90.00
_cell.angle_beta   90.00
_cell.angle_gamma   90.00
#
_symmetry.space_group_name_H-M   'P 1'
#
loop_
_entity.id
_entity.type
_entity.pdbx_description
1 polymer ?
#
loop_
_entity_poly.entity_id
_entity_poly.type
_entity_poly.pdbx_seq_one_letter_code
_entity_poly.pdbx_strand_id
1 'polypeptide(L)'
;MDAPTSDQRPPTAPNLPPAGTSREAWDARATELMAAFRDSRSQEDFESLYAYTERDVLIWIYSLLRQGSSQLDPSELLQDTFVNVFRYPGSFRDEGASSFRVWVRTIAGNVVRRSRSKLAAKAMAPLVEETLQLADGAPGPESHAAWGEQTAELERAWALFLEVYLAAWSGLVQRDKQALELVEVKGLDYRRAAAELAVRAPNMKMIVFRSRQRLAKRMGEVFDAFREASVAPATELAPTIAPCMRAAQDTRTRVRARTSFNSPPAGIATALG
;
A
#
# COMPACT_ATOMS: atom_id res chain seq x y z
N MET A 1 19.94 -2.67 -46.47
CA MET A 1 19.01 -1.72 -45.83
C MET A 1 18.44 -2.46 -44.64
N ASP A 2 19.20 -2.50 -43.55
CA ASP A 2 18.85 -3.29 -42.38
C ASP A 2 18.16 -2.39 -41.36
N ALA A 3 16.93 -2.77 -41.01
CA ALA A 3 16.14 -2.13 -39.97
C ALA A 3 16.78 -2.43 -38.60
N PRO A 4 16.84 -1.46 -37.67
CA PRO A 4 17.33 -1.74 -36.33
C PRO A 4 16.28 -2.54 -35.55
N THR A 5 16.66 -3.75 -35.17
CA THR A 5 15.98 -4.60 -34.19
C THR A 5 15.70 -3.80 -32.93
N SER A 6 14.42 -3.56 -32.64
CA SER A 6 13.97 -3.04 -31.35
C SER A 6 14.31 -4.07 -30.28
N ASP A 7 15.29 -3.73 -29.44
CA ASP A 7 15.61 -4.42 -28.19
C ASP A 7 14.47 -4.21 -27.20
N GLN A 8 13.42 -5.02 -27.31
CA GLN A 8 12.37 -5.11 -26.30
C GLN A 8 12.92 -5.88 -25.11
N ARG A 9 13.59 -5.16 -24.21
CA ARG A 9 13.91 -5.66 -22.87
C ARG A 9 12.59 -5.94 -22.14
N PRO A 10 12.37 -7.15 -21.59
CA PRO A 10 11.12 -7.50 -20.92
C PRO A 10 10.88 -6.59 -19.70
N PRO A 11 9.61 -6.36 -19.30
CA PRO A 11 9.29 -5.55 -18.12
C PRO A 11 9.94 -6.18 -16.88
N THR A 12 10.93 -5.49 -16.33
CA THR A 12 11.67 -5.89 -15.14
C THR A 12 10.70 -6.16 -13.99
N ALA A 13 10.79 -7.35 -13.38
CA ALA A 13 9.96 -7.76 -12.27
C ALA A 13 9.99 -6.73 -11.10
N PRO A 14 8.89 -6.56 -10.36
CA PRO A 14 8.70 -5.41 -9.50
C PRO A 14 9.47 -5.51 -8.17
N ASN A 15 10.44 -4.62 -7.96
CA ASN A 15 11.27 -4.54 -6.74
C ASN A 15 10.46 -4.07 -5.51
N LEU A 16 10.02 -5.01 -4.68
CA LEU A 16 9.84 -4.83 -3.24
C LEU A 16 11.18 -5.17 -2.55
N PRO A 17 11.43 -4.79 -1.28
CA PRO A 17 12.38 -5.51 -0.46
C PRO A 17 12.13 -7.01 -0.57
N PRO A 18 13.14 -7.82 -0.98
CA PRO A 18 12.94 -9.25 -1.01
C PRO A 18 12.55 -9.69 0.39
N ALA A 19 11.53 -10.54 0.48
CA ALA A 19 10.99 -11.03 1.74
C ALA A 19 12.15 -11.53 2.64
N GLY A 20 12.28 -10.91 3.82
CA GLY A 20 13.38 -11.14 4.75
C GLY A 20 14.38 -9.98 4.92
N THR A 21 14.38 -8.96 4.06
CA THR A 21 15.25 -7.79 4.23
C THR A 21 14.70 -6.84 5.28
N SER A 22 15.51 -6.44 6.27
CA SER A 22 15.09 -5.46 7.26
C SER A 22 14.79 -4.11 6.58
N ARG A 23 13.72 -3.42 7.01
CA ARG A 23 13.36 -2.12 6.42
C ARG A 23 14.51 -1.12 6.48
N GLU A 24 15.28 -1.17 7.55
CA GLU A 24 16.47 -0.36 7.76
C GLU A 24 17.58 -0.64 6.73
N ALA A 25 17.85 -1.92 6.41
CA ALA A 25 18.82 -2.30 5.38
C ALA A 25 18.38 -1.86 3.98
N TRP A 26 17.08 -1.96 3.68
CA TRP A 26 16.51 -1.47 2.43
C TRP A 26 16.67 0.06 2.30
N ASP A 27 16.34 0.80 3.35
CA ASP A 27 16.49 2.26 3.33
C ASP A 27 17.98 2.66 3.22
N ALA A 28 18.87 1.95 3.93
CA ALA A 28 20.31 2.19 3.86
C ALA A 28 20.82 2.02 2.43
N ARG A 29 20.43 0.93 1.77
CA ARG A 29 20.81 0.68 0.37
C ARG A 29 20.27 1.75 -0.58
N ALA A 30 19.03 2.21 -0.39
CA ALA A 30 18.48 3.31 -1.19
C ALA A 30 19.26 4.62 -0.97
N THR A 31 19.70 4.88 0.27
CA THR A 31 20.55 6.03 0.63
C THR A 31 21.92 5.94 -0.04
N GLU A 32 22.54 4.76 -0.05
CA GLU A 32 23.82 4.52 -0.76
C GLU A 32 23.70 4.76 -2.27
N LEU A 33 22.66 4.22 -2.92
CA LEU A 33 22.43 4.41 -4.36
C LEU A 33 22.23 5.89 -4.71
N MET A 34 21.52 6.64 -3.87
CA MET A 34 21.35 8.08 -4.07
C MET A 34 22.65 8.86 -3.87
N ALA A 35 23.47 8.48 -2.87
CA ALA A 35 24.78 9.09 -2.65
C ALA A 35 25.71 8.81 -3.84
N ALA A 36 25.74 7.58 -4.34
CA ALA A 36 26.49 7.22 -5.54
C ALA A 36 26.07 8.06 -6.75
N PHE A 37 24.75 8.17 -7.01
CA PHE A 37 24.24 9.02 -8.09
C PHE A 37 24.57 10.52 -7.88
N ARG A 38 24.53 11.01 -6.64
CA ARG A 38 24.89 12.40 -6.32
C ARG A 38 26.33 12.69 -6.73
N ASP A 39 27.23 11.77 -6.44
CA ASP A 39 28.67 11.97 -6.60
C ASP A 39 29.13 11.68 -8.04
N SER A 40 28.58 10.65 -8.70
CA SER A 40 28.95 10.25 -10.06
C SER A 40 28.20 11.01 -11.15
N ARG A 41 26.94 11.39 -10.89
CA ARG A 41 25.98 11.90 -11.89
C ARG A 41 25.81 10.98 -13.12
N SER A 42 26.13 9.69 -12.98
CA SER A 42 25.99 8.69 -14.04
C SER A 42 24.52 8.32 -14.27
N GLN A 43 24.18 8.02 -15.52
CA GLN A 43 22.86 7.49 -15.87
C GLN A 43 22.62 6.11 -15.25
N GLU A 44 23.65 5.25 -15.19
CA GLU A 44 23.54 3.89 -14.65
C GLU A 44 23.21 3.88 -13.16
N ASP A 45 23.81 4.79 -12.39
CA ASP A 45 23.53 4.94 -10.95
C ASP A 45 22.09 5.44 -10.72
N PHE A 46 21.61 6.34 -11.58
CA PHE A 46 20.24 6.81 -11.53
C PHE A 46 19.23 5.70 -11.87
N GLU A 47 19.49 4.93 -12.93
CA GLU A 47 18.65 3.80 -13.32
C GLU A 47 18.59 2.75 -12.20
N SER A 48 19.73 2.46 -11.58
CA SER A 48 19.82 1.55 -10.43
C SER A 48 19.01 2.06 -9.23
N LEU A 49 19.13 3.35 -8.90
CA LEU A 49 18.32 3.99 -7.85
C LEU A 49 16.82 3.92 -8.18
N TYR A 50 16.44 4.26 -9.41
CA TYR A 50 15.06 4.27 -9.87
C TYR A 50 14.47 2.87 -9.77
N ALA A 51 15.09 1.88 -10.41
CA ALA A 51 14.63 0.49 -10.40
C ALA A 51 14.54 -0.09 -8.98
N TYR A 52 15.38 0.37 -8.06
CA TYR A 52 15.35 -0.07 -6.66
C TYR A 52 14.23 0.61 -5.85
N THR A 53 13.87 1.87 -6.14
CA THR A 53 13.03 2.68 -5.24
C THR A 53 11.68 3.07 -5.80
N GLU A 54 11.45 2.91 -7.12
CA GLU A 54 10.25 3.33 -7.85
C GLU A 54 8.97 2.92 -7.13
N ARG A 55 8.83 1.62 -6.84
CA ARG A 55 7.62 1.05 -6.25
C ARG A 55 7.33 1.61 -4.85
N ASP A 56 8.37 1.77 -4.03
CA ASP A 56 8.27 2.31 -2.67
C ASP A 56 7.80 3.78 -2.68
N VAL A 57 8.29 4.57 -3.63
CA VAL A 57 7.87 5.96 -3.84
C VAL A 57 6.45 6.02 -4.39
N LEU A 58 6.11 5.13 -5.33
CA LEU A 58 4.78 5.06 -5.92
C LEU A 58 3.71 4.71 -4.87
N ILE A 59 3.95 3.70 -4.02
CA ILE A 59 3.06 3.35 -2.90
C ILE A 59 2.84 4.56 -1.98
N TRP A 60 3.89 5.32 -1.70
CA TRP A 60 3.77 6.54 -0.91
C TRP A 60 2.90 7.59 -1.61
N ILE A 61 3.09 7.84 -2.90
CA ILE A 61 2.25 8.76 -3.69
C ILE A 61 0.79 8.32 -3.67
N TYR A 62 0.50 7.03 -3.88
CA TYR A 62 -0.85 6.48 -3.73
C TYR A 62 -1.47 6.80 -2.37
N SER A 63 -0.70 6.66 -1.29
CA SER A 63 -1.19 6.97 0.06
C SER A 63 -1.57 8.45 0.25
N LEU A 64 -0.89 9.36 -0.45
CA LEU A 64 -1.19 10.80 -0.43
C LEU A 64 -2.46 11.14 -1.23
N LEU A 65 -2.72 10.42 -2.32
CA LEU A 65 -3.87 10.66 -3.21
C LEU A 65 -5.18 10.13 -2.63
N ARG A 66 -5.12 9.08 -1.80
CA ARG A 66 -6.29 8.54 -1.06
C ARG A 66 -7.01 9.59 -0.20
N GLN A 67 -6.35 10.72 0.10
CA GLN A 67 -6.90 11.82 0.90
C GLN A 67 -7.65 12.90 0.10
N GLY A 68 -7.98 12.68 -1.19
CA GLY A 68 -8.99 13.51 -1.87
C GLY A 68 -8.63 14.05 -3.26
N SER A 69 -8.05 13.24 -4.15
CA SER A 69 -7.86 13.68 -5.55
C SER A 69 -7.93 12.50 -6.52
N SER A 70 -9.13 12.18 -7.03
CA SER A 70 -9.30 11.10 -8.03
C SER A 70 -8.82 11.48 -9.43
N GLN A 71 -8.47 12.75 -9.67
CA GLN A 71 -8.11 13.28 -11.00
C GLN A 71 -6.60 13.33 -11.27
N LEU A 72 -5.76 12.95 -10.31
CA LEU A 72 -4.31 12.95 -10.49
C LEU A 72 -3.82 11.52 -10.73
N ASP A 73 -3.04 11.31 -11.79
CA ASP A 73 -2.39 10.04 -12.06
C ASP A 73 -1.15 9.88 -11.15
N PRO A 74 -1.09 8.85 -10.28
CA PRO A 74 0.09 8.52 -9.49
C PRO A 74 1.37 8.35 -10.31
N SER A 75 1.26 7.85 -11.54
CA SER A 75 2.39 7.54 -12.43
C SER A 75 3.07 8.82 -12.93
N GLU A 76 2.28 9.83 -13.31
CA GLU A 76 2.80 11.15 -13.67
C GLU A 76 3.51 11.83 -12.48
N LEU A 77 2.93 11.74 -11.29
CA LEU A 77 3.54 12.33 -10.08
C LEU A 77 4.86 11.62 -9.71
N LEU A 78 4.95 10.31 -9.95
CA LEU A 78 6.16 9.54 -9.78
C LEU A 78 7.25 10.02 -10.73
N GLN A 79 6.91 10.19 -12.01
CA GLN A 79 7.82 10.72 -13.03
C GLN A 79 8.33 12.11 -12.62
N ASP A 80 7.44 13.04 -12.29
CA ASP A 80 7.80 14.39 -11.82
C ASP A 80 8.70 14.36 -10.58
N THR A 81 8.47 13.41 -9.67
CA THR A 81 9.30 13.21 -8.48
C THR A 81 10.72 12.83 -8.88
N PHE A 82 10.89 11.83 -9.74
CA PHE A 82 12.21 11.37 -10.17
C PHE A 82 12.93 12.36 -11.09
N VAL A 83 12.21 13.15 -11.88
CA VAL A 83 12.78 14.29 -12.62
C VAL A 83 13.39 15.31 -11.65
N ASN A 84 12.73 15.61 -10.53
CA ASN A 84 13.28 16.51 -9.51
C ASN A 84 14.48 15.89 -8.78
N VAL A 85 14.45 14.58 -8.49
CA VAL A 85 15.60 13.85 -7.93
C VAL A 85 16.80 13.95 -8.87
N PHE A 86 16.59 13.72 -10.17
CA PHE A 86 17.64 13.82 -11.18
C PHE A 86 18.21 15.24 -11.32
N ARG A 87 17.35 16.26 -11.17
CA ARG A 87 17.73 17.67 -11.35
C ARG A 87 18.49 18.24 -10.15
N TYR A 88 18.18 17.79 -8.94
CA TYR A 88 18.70 18.39 -7.70
C TYR A 88 19.40 17.42 -6.73
N PRO A 89 20.29 16.53 -7.19
CA PRO A 89 20.95 15.57 -6.30
C PRO A 89 21.88 16.24 -5.27
N GLY A 90 22.48 17.40 -5.60
CA GLY A 90 23.39 18.11 -4.68
C GLY A 90 22.73 18.64 -3.40
N SER A 91 21.40 18.69 -3.37
CA SER A 91 20.63 19.03 -2.16
C SER A 91 20.46 17.86 -1.19
N PHE A 92 20.84 16.65 -1.61
CA PHE A 92 20.74 15.45 -0.79
C PHE A 92 21.82 15.44 0.31
N ARG A 93 21.41 15.01 1.51
CA ARG A 93 22.26 14.82 2.70
C ARG A 93 22.05 13.41 3.21
N ASP A 94 23.14 12.68 3.33
CA ASP A 94 23.25 11.25 3.67
C ASP A 94 23.54 11.03 5.17
N GLU A 95 22.82 11.75 6.04
CA GLU A 95 23.05 11.80 7.50
C GLU A 95 22.63 10.51 8.25
N GLY A 96 22.06 9.53 7.55
CA GLY A 96 21.65 8.26 8.13
C GLY A 96 20.92 7.33 7.17
N ALA A 97 20.66 6.09 7.61
CA ALA A 97 20.12 5.01 6.78
C ALA A 97 18.78 5.35 6.10
N SER A 98 17.95 6.23 6.66
CA SER A 98 16.65 6.57 6.07
C SER A 98 16.58 7.92 5.34
N SER A 99 17.74 8.53 5.08
CA SER A 99 17.84 9.88 4.51
C SER A 99 17.17 9.98 3.15
N PHE A 100 17.44 9.03 2.24
CA PHE A 100 16.80 9.05 0.91
C PHE A 100 15.29 9.03 1.03
N ARG A 101 14.75 8.14 1.86
CA ARG A 101 13.32 7.96 2.03
C ARG A 101 12.64 9.23 2.56
N VAL A 102 13.23 9.92 3.53
CA VAL A 102 12.68 11.17 4.06
C VAL A 102 12.74 12.27 3.00
N TRP A 103 13.86 12.36 2.29
CA TRP A 103 14.10 13.37 1.26
C TRP A 103 13.17 13.20 0.05
N VAL A 104 13.09 12.00 -0.53
CA VAL A 104 12.23 11.73 -1.70
C VAL A 104 10.75 11.91 -1.38
N ARG A 105 10.31 11.60 -0.16
CA ARG A 105 8.93 11.86 0.29
C ARG A 105 8.60 13.34 0.37
N THR A 106 9.58 14.17 0.72
CA THR A 106 9.43 15.63 0.73
C THR A 106 9.25 16.15 -0.69
N ILE A 107 10.05 15.65 -1.64
CA ILE A 107 9.93 15.98 -3.06
C ILE A 107 8.55 15.55 -3.59
N ALA A 108 8.17 14.28 -3.38
CA ALA A 108 6.89 13.73 -3.81
C ALA A 108 5.72 14.53 -3.22
N GLY A 109 5.74 14.82 -1.91
CA GLY A 109 4.71 15.63 -1.26
C GLY A 109 4.57 17.03 -1.87
N ASN A 110 5.69 17.67 -2.22
CA ASN A 110 5.70 18.97 -2.91
C ASN A 110 5.18 18.87 -4.35
N VAL A 111 5.47 17.78 -5.07
CA VAL A 111 4.89 17.51 -6.40
C VAL A 111 3.37 17.38 -6.29
N VAL A 112 2.87 16.52 -5.40
CA VAL A 112 1.42 16.33 -5.18
C VAL A 112 0.74 17.65 -4.82
N ARG A 113 1.31 18.43 -3.89
CA ARG A 113 0.77 19.74 -3.49
C ARG A 113 0.70 20.71 -4.66
N ARG A 114 1.77 20.81 -5.47
CA ARG A 114 1.80 21.67 -6.66
C ARG A 114 0.74 21.25 -7.68
N SER A 115 0.60 19.95 -7.94
CA SER A 115 -0.41 19.43 -8.88
C SER A 115 -1.83 19.70 -8.40
N ARG A 116 -2.11 19.55 -7.10
CA ARG A 116 -3.39 19.95 -6.49
C ARG A 116 -3.68 21.44 -6.64
N SER A 117 -2.70 22.29 -6.37
CA SER A 117 -2.84 23.74 -6.54
C SER A 117 -3.10 24.13 -8.01
N LYS A 118 -2.43 23.48 -8.97
CA LYS A 118 -2.69 23.69 -10.40
C LYS A 118 -4.11 23.28 -10.80
N LEU A 119 -4.60 22.14 -10.32
CA LEU A 119 -5.98 21.71 -10.57
C LEU A 119 -7.00 22.69 -9.98
N ALA A 120 -6.79 23.14 -8.73
CA ALA A 120 -7.66 24.13 -8.10
C ALA A 120 -7.66 25.47 -8.86
N ALA A 121 -6.50 25.92 -9.35
CA ALA A 121 -6.39 27.12 -10.18
C ALA A 121 -7.09 26.96 -11.54
N LYS A 122 -6.97 25.79 -12.19
CA LYS A 122 -7.67 25.47 -13.45
C LYS A 122 -9.19 25.44 -13.27
N ALA A 123 -9.67 24.95 -12.13
CA ALA A 123 -11.09 24.96 -11.78
C ALA A 123 -11.64 26.37 -11.47
N MET A 124 -10.78 27.33 -11.13
CA MET A 124 -11.13 28.71 -10.78
C MET A 124 -10.90 29.71 -11.93
N ALA A 125 -10.38 29.27 -13.07
CA ALA A 125 -10.20 30.12 -14.24
C ALA A 125 -11.56 30.39 -14.91
N PRO A 126 -11.86 31.64 -15.34
CA PRO A 126 -13.06 31.93 -16.09
C PRO A 126 -13.01 31.13 -17.40
N LEU A 127 -14.10 30.39 -17.68
CA LEU A 127 -14.32 29.68 -18.94
C LEU A 127 -14.29 30.70 -20.09
N VAL A 128 -13.12 30.86 -20.71
CA VAL A 128 -13.04 31.41 -22.06
C VAL A 128 -13.44 30.26 -22.97
N GLU A 129 -14.62 30.43 -23.56
CA GLU A 129 -15.24 29.55 -24.52
C GLU A 129 -14.43 29.55 -25.82
N GLU A 130 -13.32 28.82 -25.81
CA GLU A 130 -12.63 28.39 -27.01
C GLU A 130 -12.85 26.89 -27.12
N THR A 131 -13.40 26.50 -28.27
CA THR A 131 -13.81 25.15 -28.66
C THR A 131 -12.67 24.14 -28.53
N LEU A 132 -12.38 23.71 -27.31
CA LEU A 132 -11.67 22.48 -27.04
C LEU A 132 -12.72 21.39 -27.04
N GLN A 133 -12.70 20.56 -28.08
CA GLN A 133 -13.27 19.22 -28.00
C GLN A 133 -12.72 18.60 -26.71
N LEU A 134 -13.56 18.55 -25.67
CA LEU A 134 -13.33 17.71 -24.52
C LEU A 134 -13.25 16.29 -25.09
N ALA A 135 -12.03 15.82 -25.32
CA ALA A 135 -11.78 14.40 -25.50
C ALA A 135 -12.45 13.72 -24.31
N ASP A 136 -13.41 12.86 -24.62
CA ASP A 136 -14.16 12.09 -23.64
C ASP A 136 -13.13 11.41 -22.72
N GLY A 137 -13.13 11.80 -21.43
CA GLY A 137 -12.22 11.25 -20.42
C GLY A 137 -12.57 9.81 -20.02
N ALA A 138 -13.55 9.22 -20.70
CA ALA A 138 -13.87 7.82 -20.60
C ALA A 138 -12.71 6.98 -21.19
N PRO A 139 -12.22 5.96 -20.46
CA PRO A 139 -11.23 5.04 -20.98
C PRO A 139 -11.75 4.39 -22.27
N GLY A 140 -10.87 4.19 -23.25
CA GLY A 140 -11.24 3.45 -24.46
C GLY A 140 -11.62 1.99 -24.14
N PRO A 141 -12.35 1.30 -25.03
CA PRO A 141 -12.73 -0.10 -24.84
C PRO A 141 -11.53 -1.05 -24.62
N GLU A 142 -10.36 -0.73 -25.16
CA GLU A 142 -9.09 -1.42 -24.91
C GLU A 142 -8.57 -1.21 -23.48
N SER A 143 -8.69 0.00 -22.94
CA SER A 143 -8.35 0.32 -21.55
C SER A 143 -9.32 -0.33 -20.57
N HIS A 144 -10.60 -0.42 -20.93
CA HIS A 144 -11.61 -1.13 -20.13
C HIS A 144 -11.38 -2.65 -20.07
N ALA A 145 -10.96 -3.29 -21.18
CA ALA A 145 -10.65 -4.71 -21.20
C ALA A 145 -9.37 -5.03 -20.40
N ALA A 146 -8.31 -4.23 -20.59
CA ALA A 146 -7.06 -4.36 -19.82
C ALA A 146 -7.28 -4.10 -18.32
N TRP A 147 -8.14 -3.12 -17.97
CA TRP A 147 -8.57 -2.92 -16.58
C TRP A 147 -9.41 -4.07 -16.07
N GLY A 148 -10.33 -4.63 -16.86
CA GLY A 148 -11.18 -5.76 -16.45
C GLY A 148 -10.36 -6.98 -16.00
N GLU A 149 -9.36 -7.38 -16.78
CA GLU A 149 -8.50 -8.51 -16.44
C GLU A 149 -7.61 -8.23 -15.22
N GLN A 150 -7.01 -7.04 -15.15
CA GLN A 150 -6.20 -6.60 -14.00
C GLN A 150 -7.03 -6.43 -12.72
N THR A 151 -8.29 -5.99 -12.84
CA THR A 151 -9.21 -5.89 -11.69
C THR A 151 -9.58 -7.26 -11.16
N ALA A 152 -9.83 -8.26 -12.00
CA ALA A 152 -10.21 -9.60 -11.54
C ALA A 152 -9.05 -10.32 -10.80
N GLU A 153 -7.80 -10.09 -11.20
CA GLU A 153 -6.63 -10.60 -10.47
C GLU A 153 -6.39 -9.81 -9.18
N LEU A 154 -6.51 -8.49 -9.23
CA LEU A 154 -6.40 -7.63 -8.04
C LEU A 154 -7.48 -7.92 -7.01
N GLU A 155 -8.73 -8.15 -7.43
CA GLU A 155 -9.84 -8.53 -6.56
C GLU A 155 -9.59 -9.86 -5.85
N ARG A 156 -9.06 -10.85 -6.57
CA ARG A 156 -8.67 -12.14 -5.99
C ARG A 156 -7.52 -11.98 -4.99
N ALA A 157 -6.48 -11.24 -5.36
CA ALA A 157 -5.35 -10.94 -4.47
C ALA A 157 -5.81 -10.15 -3.24
N TRP A 158 -6.73 -9.22 -3.41
CA TRP A 158 -7.30 -8.41 -2.33
C TRP A 158 -8.17 -9.23 -1.38
N ALA A 159 -9.00 -10.12 -1.91
CA ALA A 159 -9.79 -11.05 -1.10
C ALA A 159 -8.87 -11.94 -0.24
N LEU A 160 -7.81 -12.51 -0.83
CA LEU A 160 -6.83 -13.30 -0.08
C LEU A 160 -6.12 -12.45 0.98
N PHE A 161 -5.71 -11.23 0.64
CA PHE A 161 -5.10 -10.30 1.58
C PHE A 161 -6.01 -10.00 2.77
N LEU A 162 -7.31 -9.76 2.52
CA LEU A 162 -8.30 -9.51 3.55
C LEU A 162 -8.55 -10.73 4.44
N GLU A 163 -8.57 -11.94 3.88
CA GLU A 163 -8.67 -13.18 4.68
C GLU A 163 -7.47 -13.36 5.60
N VAL A 164 -6.25 -13.17 5.07
CA VAL A 164 -5.02 -13.22 5.88
C VAL A 164 -5.01 -12.13 6.95
N TYR A 165 -5.48 -10.93 6.61
CA TYR A 165 -5.64 -9.83 7.56
C TYR A 165 -6.64 -10.19 8.66
N LEU A 166 -7.82 -10.73 8.33
CA LEU A 166 -8.85 -11.12 9.30
C LEU A 166 -8.34 -12.22 10.24
N ALA A 167 -7.59 -13.18 9.70
CA ALA A 167 -6.94 -14.21 10.50
C ALA A 167 -5.92 -13.60 11.48
N ALA A 168 -5.03 -12.72 11.00
CA ALA A 168 -4.05 -12.02 11.83
C ALA A 168 -4.71 -11.12 12.88
N TRP A 169 -5.76 -10.40 12.50
CA TRP A 169 -6.59 -9.57 13.37
C TRP A 169 -7.24 -10.41 14.46
N SER A 170 -7.80 -11.57 14.14
CA SER A 170 -8.45 -12.44 15.12
C SER A 170 -7.50 -12.84 16.26
N GLY A 171 -6.22 -13.05 15.95
CA GLY A 171 -5.17 -13.43 16.92
C GLY A 171 -4.58 -12.28 17.73
N LEU A 172 -5.00 -11.02 17.51
CA LEU A 172 -4.58 -9.88 18.32
C LEU A 172 -5.32 -9.86 19.67
N VAL A 173 -4.61 -9.42 20.71
CA VAL A 173 -5.19 -9.23 22.05
C VAL A 173 -6.22 -8.10 22.00
N GLN A 174 -7.31 -8.21 22.79
CA GLN A 174 -8.41 -7.24 22.76
C GLN A 174 -7.96 -5.79 22.98
N ARG A 175 -6.98 -5.57 23.86
CA ARG A 175 -6.38 -4.26 24.12
C ARG A 175 -5.74 -3.64 22.87
N ASP A 176 -5.08 -4.45 22.05
CA ASP A 176 -4.44 -3.98 20.82
C ASP A 176 -5.49 -3.64 19.76
N LYS A 177 -6.53 -4.47 19.63
CA LYS A 177 -7.67 -4.23 18.73
C LYS A 177 -8.33 -2.90 19.04
N GLN A 178 -8.65 -2.66 20.31
CA GLN A 178 -9.24 -1.42 20.77
C GLN A 178 -8.32 -0.23 20.51
N ALA A 179 -7.01 -0.34 20.78
CA ALA A 179 -6.06 0.74 20.48
C ALA A 179 -6.03 1.12 18.99
N LEU A 180 -6.03 0.12 18.10
CA LEU A 180 -6.06 0.34 16.66
C LEU A 180 -7.40 0.91 16.19
N GLU A 181 -8.52 0.43 16.71
CA GLU A 181 -9.85 0.94 16.38
C GLU A 181 -9.99 2.42 16.74
N LEU A 182 -9.56 2.82 17.94
CA LEU A 182 -9.63 4.21 18.40
C LEU A 182 -8.81 5.17 17.52
N VAL A 183 -7.63 4.75 17.09
CA VAL A 183 -6.71 5.60 16.32
C VAL A 183 -7.01 5.58 14.82
N GLU A 184 -7.25 4.39 14.25
CA GLU A 184 -7.30 4.21 12.79
C GLU A 184 -8.71 4.25 12.24
N VAL A 185 -9.70 3.77 13.00
CA VAL A 185 -11.12 3.78 12.58
C VAL A 185 -11.80 5.05 13.05
N LYS A 186 -11.66 5.38 14.35
CA LYS A 186 -12.28 6.58 14.93
C LYS A 186 -11.44 7.84 14.78
N GLY A 187 -10.18 7.73 14.35
CA GLY A 187 -9.31 8.90 14.09
C GLY A 187 -8.93 9.70 15.33
N LEU A 188 -9.00 9.12 16.54
CA LEU A 188 -8.69 9.85 17.78
C LEU A 188 -7.19 10.14 17.91
N ASP A 189 -6.89 11.29 18.52
CA ASP A 189 -5.53 11.59 18.94
C ASP A 189 -5.04 10.62 20.02
N TYR A 190 -3.72 10.45 20.14
CA TYR A 190 -3.14 9.50 21.10
C TYR A 190 -3.46 9.82 22.56
N ARG A 191 -3.75 11.08 22.91
CA ARG A 191 -4.04 11.47 24.30
C ARG A 191 -5.45 11.03 24.68
N ARG A 192 -6.43 11.25 23.80
CA ARG A 192 -7.83 10.84 23.94
C ARG A 192 -7.98 9.34 23.85
N ALA A 193 -7.33 8.70 22.88
CA ALA A 193 -7.28 7.24 22.80
C ALA A 193 -6.68 6.63 24.08
N ALA A 194 -5.67 7.27 24.69
CA ALA A 194 -5.04 6.77 25.92
C ALA A 194 -5.98 6.84 27.12
N ALA A 195 -6.73 7.94 27.24
CA ALA A 195 -7.75 8.09 28.26
C ALA A 195 -8.85 7.03 28.09
N GLU A 196 -9.34 6.80 26.88
CA GLU A 196 -10.40 5.81 26.59
C GLU A 196 -9.92 4.36 26.80
N LEU A 197 -8.66 4.05 26.48
CA LEU A 197 -8.07 2.73 26.71
C LEU A 197 -7.54 2.55 28.16
N ALA A 198 -7.68 3.55 29.03
CA ALA A 198 -7.14 3.57 30.39
C ALA A 198 -5.62 3.27 30.47
N VAL A 199 -4.83 3.86 29.57
CA VAL A 199 -3.36 3.73 29.53
C VAL A 199 -2.69 5.09 29.65
N ARG A 200 -1.42 5.12 30.06
CA ARG A 200 -0.63 6.37 30.05
C ARG A 200 -0.42 6.85 28.62
N ALA A 201 -0.57 8.15 28.37
CA ALA A 201 -0.44 8.75 27.03
C ALA A 201 0.89 8.40 26.31
N PRO A 202 2.07 8.39 26.97
CA PRO A 202 3.32 7.96 26.32
C PRO A 202 3.30 6.50 25.84
N ASN A 203 2.53 5.64 26.52
CA ASN A 203 2.44 4.21 26.18
C ASN A 203 1.53 3.96 24.98
N MET A 204 0.60 4.87 24.66
CA MET A 204 -0.34 4.69 23.56
C MET A 204 0.37 4.53 22.21
N LYS A 205 1.34 5.41 21.92
CA LYS A 205 2.16 5.31 20.70
C LYS A 205 2.83 3.95 20.58
N MET A 206 3.37 3.43 21.69
CA MET A 206 4.02 2.12 21.74
C MET A 206 3.03 0.96 21.57
N ILE A 207 1.83 1.06 22.12
CA ILE A 207 0.78 0.04 21.95
C ILE A 207 0.37 -0.04 20.49
N VAL A 208 0.04 1.09 19.85
CA VAL A 208 -0.33 1.14 18.43
C VAL A 208 0.80 0.60 17.56
N PHE A 209 2.03 1.06 17.78
CA PHE A 209 3.19 0.60 17.02
C PHE A 209 3.40 -0.92 17.13
N ARG A 210 3.40 -1.46 18.35
CA ARG A 210 3.59 -2.90 18.56
C ARG A 210 2.40 -3.73 18.03
N SER A 211 1.19 -3.18 18.08
CA SER A 211 0.00 -3.83 17.52
C SER A 211 0.11 -3.97 16.00
N ARG A 212 0.55 -2.91 15.32
CA ARG A 212 0.86 -2.93 13.87
C ARG A 212 1.96 -3.93 13.54
N GLN A 213 3.03 -3.94 14.33
CA GLN A 213 4.14 -4.88 14.14
C GLN A 213 3.69 -6.33 14.30
N ARG A 214 2.81 -6.62 15.27
CA ARG A 214 2.22 -7.96 15.45
C ARG A 214 1.34 -8.37 14.27
N LEU A 215 0.50 -7.46 13.76
CA LEU A 215 -0.30 -7.69 12.57
C LEU A 215 0.59 -7.98 11.35
N ALA A 216 1.55 -7.10 11.07
CA ALA A 216 2.47 -7.23 9.95
C ALA A 216 3.28 -8.54 10.03
N LYS A 217 3.77 -8.91 11.22
CA LYS A 217 4.50 -10.16 11.44
C LYS A 217 3.63 -11.38 11.12
N ARG A 218 2.42 -11.46 11.69
CA ARG A 218 1.49 -12.58 11.47
C ARG A 218 1.08 -12.72 10.00
N MET A 219 0.83 -11.60 9.32
CA MET A 219 0.54 -11.62 7.89
C MET A 219 1.75 -12.06 7.07
N GLY A 220 2.95 -11.55 7.42
CA GLY A 220 4.21 -11.94 6.78
C GLY A 220 4.49 -13.43 6.86
N GLU A 221 4.33 -14.05 8.04
CA GLU A 221 4.51 -15.50 8.24
C GLU A 221 3.62 -16.34 7.30
N VAL A 222 2.36 -15.91 7.10
CA VAL A 222 1.42 -16.59 6.20
C VAL A 222 1.83 -16.41 4.74
N PHE A 223 2.23 -15.19 4.33
CA PHE A 223 2.68 -14.94 2.96
C PHE A 223 4.00 -15.63 2.63
N ASP A 224 4.93 -15.72 3.59
CA ASP A 224 6.17 -16.46 3.43
C ASP A 224 5.89 -17.96 3.25
N ALA A 225 4.97 -18.54 4.02
CA ALA A 225 4.54 -19.93 3.83
C ALA A 225 3.91 -20.17 2.45
N PHE A 226 3.08 -19.25 1.95
CA PHE A 226 2.54 -19.33 0.59
C PHE A 226 3.64 -19.23 -0.47
N ARG A 227 4.62 -18.33 -0.27
CA ARG A 227 5.75 -18.15 -1.18
C ARG A 227 6.60 -19.42 -1.24
N GLU A 228 6.93 -20.01 -0.10
CA GLU A 228 7.68 -21.27 -0.02
C GLU A 228 6.92 -22.42 -0.68
N ALA A 229 5.61 -22.53 -0.46
CA ALA A 229 4.76 -23.53 -1.11
C ALA A 229 4.65 -23.34 -2.63
N SER A 230 4.72 -22.11 -3.14
CA SER A 230 4.66 -21.81 -4.58
C SER A 230 5.97 -22.12 -5.33
N VAL A 231 7.09 -22.27 -4.61
CA VAL A 231 8.43 -22.57 -5.18
C VAL A 231 8.70 -24.09 -5.21
N ALA A 232 7.93 -24.90 -4.48
CA ALA A 232 8.09 -26.36 -4.47
C ALA A 232 7.61 -27.00 -5.80
N PRO A 233 8.34 -27.97 -6.38
CA PRO A 233 7.91 -28.64 -7.61
C PRO A 233 6.59 -29.38 -7.40
N ALA A 234 5.69 -29.29 -8.39
CA ALA A 234 4.27 -29.68 -8.33
C ALA A 234 3.95 -31.16 -8.02
N THR A 235 4.93 -31.99 -7.67
CA THR A 235 4.79 -33.45 -7.54
C THR A 235 4.37 -33.91 -6.12
N GLU A 236 4.44 -33.05 -5.09
CA GLU A 236 4.16 -33.44 -3.70
C GLU A 236 2.96 -32.72 -3.03
N LEU A 237 2.10 -32.04 -3.81
CA LEU A 237 1.04 -31.17 -3.27
C LEU A 237 -0.18 -31.89 -2.66
N ALA A 238 -0.21 -33.22 -2.56
CA ALA A 238 -1.43 -33.95 -2.22
C ALA A 238 -1.81 -34.03 -0.72
N PRO A 239 -0.91 -34.02 0.29
CA PRO A 239 -1.38 -34.08 1.69
C PRO A 239 -1.15 -32.81 2.54
N THR A 240 -0.29 -31.87 2.13
CA THR A 240 0.20 -30.80 3.05
C THR A 240 -0.77 -29.61 3.23
N ILE A 241 -1.70 -29.38 2.30
CA ILE A 241 -2.68 -28.27 2.41
C ILE A 241 -3.87 -28.64 3.32
N ALA A 242 -4.08 -29.94 3.58
CA ALA A 242 -5.22 -30.46 4.32
C ALA A 242 -5.35 -30.02 5.81
N PRO A 243 -4.26 -29.77 6.57
CA PRO A 243 -4.38 -29.28 7.94
C PRO A 243 -4.70 -27.78 8.02
N CYS A 244 -4.16 -26.97 7.10
CA CYS A 244 -4.34 -25.52 7.10
C CYS A 244 -5.76 -25.12 6.69
N MET A 245 -6.33 -25.80 5.68
CA MET A 245 -7.75 -25.60 5.32
C MET A 245 -8.72 -26.10 6.39
N ARG A 246 -8.40 -27.18 7.13
CA ARG A 246 -9.25 -27.66 8.24
C ARG A 246 -9.32 -26.65 9.39
N ALA A 247 -8.22 -26.00 9.74
CA ALA A 247 -8.20 -24.95 10.75
C ALA A 247 -9.05 -23.72 10.37
N ALA A 248 -9.08 -23.37 9.08
CA ALA A 248 -9.92 -22.29 8.53
C ALA A 248 -11.41 -22.69 8.44
N GLN A 249 -11.72 -23.96 8.17
CA GLN A 249 -13.10 -24.46 8.13
C GLN A 249 -13.72 -24.57 9.54
N ASP A 250 -12.95 -24.99 10.55
CA ASP A 250 -13.40 -25.04 11.95
C ASP A 250 -13.72 -23.66 12.52
N THR A 251 -12.99 -22.62 12.08
CA THR A 251 -13.29 -21.22 12.43
C THR A 251 -14.57 -20.73 11.75
N ARG A 252 -14.80 -21.12 10.48
CA ARG A 252 -16.03 -20.80 9.73
C ARG A 252 -17.29 -21.38 10.40
N THR A 253 -17.20 -22.60 10.94
CA THR A 253 -18.29 -23.27 11.66
C THR A 253 -18.57 -22.60 13.02
N ARG A 254 -17.53 -22.17 13.75
CA ARG A 254 -17.68 -21.44 15.02
C ARG A 254 -18.25 -20.04 14.87
N VAL A 255 -17.92 -19.34 13.78
CA VAL A 255 -18.48 -18.00 13.49
C VAL A 255 -19.96 -18.09 13.11
N ARG A 256 -20.37 -19.08 12.30
CA ARG A 256 -21.80 -19.32 11.98
C ARG A 256 -22.64 -19.74 13.19
N ALA A 257 -22.10 -20.54 14.11
CA ALA A 257 -22.80 -20.92 15.34
C ALA A 257 -23.00 -19.74 16.32
N ARG A 258 -22.15 -18.70 16.22
CA ARG A 258 -22.25 -17.50 17.07
C ARG A 258 -23.26 -16.48 16.52
N THR A 259 -23.49 -16.45 15.21
CA THR A 259 -24.50 -15.59 14.59
C THR A 259 -25.92 -16.18 14.68
N SER A 260 -26.10 -17.49 14.87
CA SER A 260 -27.43 -18.08 15.10
C SER A 260 -27.97 -17.91 16.52
N PHE A 261 -27.14 -17.55 17.50
CA PHE A 261 -27.56 -17.37 18.90
C PHE A 261 -28.05 -15.94 19.23
N ASN A 262 -27.98 -15.01 18.27
CA ASN A 262 -28.34 -13.61 18.46
C ASN A 262 -29.58 -13.21 17.64
N SER A 263 -30.58 -14.09 17.56
CA SER A 263 -31.94 -13.66 17.17
C SER A 263 -32.62 -12.98 18.37
N PRO A 264 -33.15 -11.77 18.21
CA PRO A 264 -33.95 -11.14 19.27
C PRO A 264 -35.24 -11.94 19.50
N PRO A 265 -35.76 -12.02 20.75
CA PRO A 265 -37.01 -12.70 21.01
C PRO A 265 -38.17 -12.03 20.26
N ALA A 266 -38.92 -12.82 19.49
CA ALA A 266 -40.17 -12.40 18.88
C ALA A 266 -41.23 -12.21 19.98
N GLY A 267 -41.53 -10.95 20.29
CA GLY A 267 -42.62 -10.51 21.15
C GLY A 267 -42.46 -9.00 21.28
N ILE A 268 -43.25 -8.17 20.62
CA ILE A 268 -44.59 -7.76 21.05
C ILE A 268 -45.34 -7.27 19.81
N ALA A 269 -46.45 -7.91 19.45
CA ALA A 269 -47.47 -7.33 18.58
C ALA A 269 -48.78 -8.12 18.70
N THR A 270 -49.47 -8.04 19.85
CA THR A 270 -50.93 -8.28 19.92
C THR A 270 -51.50 -7.59 21.16
N ALA A 271 -52.28 -6.54 20.97
CA ALA A 271 -53.60 -6.33 21.57
C ALA A 271 -54.12 -4.92 21.23
N LEU A 272 -55.18 -4.91 20.43
CA LEU A 272 -56.14 -3.81 20.28
C LEU A 272 -56.83 -3.53 21.62
N GLY A 273 -57.14 -2.25 21.85
CA GLY A 273 -57.94 -1.74 22.97
C GLY A 273 -57.87 -0.23 23.01
#